data_AF-A0A0S6X050-F1
#
_entry.id   AF-A0A0S6X050-F1
#
_cell.length_a   1.000
_cell.length_b   1.000
_cell.length_c   1.000
_cell.angle_alpha   90.00
_cell.angle_beta   90.00
_cell.angle_gamma   90.00
#
_symmetry.space_group_name_H-M   'P 1'
#
loop_
_entity.id
_entity.type
_entity.pdbx_description
1 polymer ?
#
loop_
_entity_poly.entity_id
_entity_poly.type
_entity_poly.pdbx_seq_one_letter_code
_entity_poly.pdbx_strand_id
1 'polypeptide(L)'
;MFKGHGRGSQDGAQDTRTPASLSHDQMIGADRAGARSARGGLRAGVEAWCQRVDLAPDLASDIGSRRWFRGLATLVGLGAVAFAFWPDFSAVEAATFTPLEERVRDEFRSQSIAPLALGADSGRHMGASPLVRPLASVPERPRIDLVSTLGRGDSLSRMLGRAGVGALDVAEVENLIEGTLSPSEIESGTQFDITLGQRPGPRSPRVLESLNFRARFDLDLSVERGEGNTQGPLRLVRHPIHVDATPLRIRGKVGSSLYRSARAAGALWPRSRRTCAPSTSISASTATSAHRTSST
;
A
#
# COMPACT_ATOMS: atom_id res chain seq x y z
N MET A 1 45.74 1.52 -44.14
CA MET A 1 45.31 0.46 -45.08
C MET A 1 43.94 -0.06 -44.64
N PHE A 2 43.10 -0.22 -45.64
CA PHE A 2 41.67 -0.54 -45.61
C PHE A 2 41.32 -1.95 -45.08
N LYS A 3 39.99 -2.14 -44.91
CA LYS A 3 39.16 -3.37 -44.87
C LYS A 3 38.78 -3.88 -43.47
N GLY A 4 37.51 -4.07 -43.10
CA GLY A 4 36.25 -3.88 -43.82
C GLY A 4 35.15 -4.80 -43.26
N HIS A 5 34.04 -4.18 -42.83
CA HIS A 5 32.64 -4.67 -42.81
C HIS A 5 32.19 -5.81 -41.89
N GLY A 6 31.10 -5.51 -41.17
CA GLY A 6 30.21 -6.46 -40.51
C GLY A 6 29.08 -5.73 -39.75
N ARG A 7 28.06 -5.27 -40.48
CA ARG A 7 26.87 -4.55 -39.98
C ARG A 7 25.92 -5.54 -39.28
N GLY A 8 25.48 -5.23 -38.06
CA GLY A 8 24.43 -5.95 -37.34
C GLY A 8 23.63 -5.00 -36.46
N SER A 9 22.43 -4.66 -36.92
CA SER A 9 21.42 -3.86 -36.23
C SER A 9 20.71 -4.73 -35.19
N GLN A 10 20.35 -4.16 -34.02
CA GLN A 10 19.00 -4.20 -33.41
C GLN A 10 19.02 -3.84 -31.92
N ASP A 11 18.31 -2.75 -31.62
CA ASP A 11 17.24 -2.63 -30.63
C ASP A 11 17.53 -2.93 -29.16
N GLY A 12 17.55 -1.84 -28.40
CA GLY A 12 17.32 -1.87 -26.96
C GLY A 12 15.87 -2.23 -26.64
N ALA A 13 15.70 -3.07 -25.63
CA ALA A 13 14.47 -3.19 -24.87
C ALA A 13 14.85 -3.33 -23.39
N GLN A 14 14.60 -2.26 -22.64
CA GLN A 14 14.71 -2.23 -21.19
C GLN A 14 13.57 -3.09 -20.60
N ASP A 15 13.94 -4.18 -19.93
CA ASP A 15 13.02 -5.11 -19.27
C ASP A 15 12.47 -4.46 -17.98
N THR A 16 11.38 -3.71 -18.10
CA THR A 16 10.62 -3.14 -16.97
C THR A 16 9.56 -4.15 -16.52
N ARG A 17 9.97 -5.13 -15.70
CA ARG A 17 8.99 -5.97 -15.00
C ARG A 17 8.41 -5.22 -13.80
N THR A 18 7.23 -4.65 -14.00
CA THR A 18 6.34 -4.20 -12.92
C THR A 18 5.82 -5.44 -12.17
N PRO A 19 5.95 -5.55 -10.83
CA PRO A 19 5.32 -6.63 -10.09
C PRO A 19 3.81 -6.39 -10.04
N ALA A 20 3.03 -7.24 -10.72
CA ALA A 20 1.59 -7.31 -10.57
C ALA A 20 1.25 -7.85 -9.16
N SER A 21 0.54 -7.06 -8.37
CA SER A 21 -0.01 -7.50 -7.08
C SER A 21 -1.18 -8.46 -7.32
N LEU A 22 -0.95 -9.76 -7.09
CA LEU A 22 -2.03 -10.75 -6.98
C LEU A 22 -2.74 -10.54 -5.65
N SER A 23 -4.02 -10.19 -5.68
CA SER A 23 -4.87 -10.14 -4.49
C SER A 23 -5.22 -11.55 -4.02
N HIS A 24 -5.25 -11.73 -2.70
CA HIS A 24 -5.39 -13.01 -2.00
C HIS A 24 -6.60 -13.86 -2.43
N ASP A 25 -7.64 -13.22 -3.01
CA ASP A 25 -8.85 -13.90 -3.51
C ASP A 25 -8.63 -14.76 -4.77
N GLN A 26 -7.61 -14.47 -5.59
CA GLN A 26 -7.33 -15.28 -6.79
C GLN A 26 -6.65 -16.62 -6.47
N MET A 27 -6.14 -16.80 -5.24
CA MET A 27 -5.36 -17.98 -4.86
C MET A 27 -6.20 -19.19 -4.43
N ILE A 28 -7.51 -19.03 -4.18
CA ILE A 28 -8.30 -20.07 -3.49
C ILE A 28 -9.45 -20.65 -4.34
N GLY A 29 -9.89 -19.97 -5.41
CA GLY A 29 -11.16 -20.30 -6.09
C GLY A 29 -11.10 -21.19 -7.34
N ALA A 30 -10.11 -21.03 -8.22
CA ALA A 30 -10.19 -21.58 -9.58
C ALA A 30 -9.73 -23.05 -9.70
N ASP A 31 -8.74 -23.47 -8.91
CA ASP A 31 -8.05 -24.75 -9.14
C ASP A 31 -8.76 -25.98 -8.52
N ARG A 32 -9.66 -25.75 -7.56
CA ARG A 32 -10.38 -26.84 -6.87
C ARG A 32 -11.56 -27.42 -7.65
N ALA A 33 -12.04 -26.73 -8.70
CA ALA A 33 -13.14 -27.22 -9.52
C ALA A 33 -12.67 -28.25 -10.58
N GLY A 34 -11.54 -27.98 -11.25
CA GLY A 34 -10.99 -28.86 -12.31
C GLY A 34 -10.46 -30.20 -11.79
N ALA A 35 -9.77 -30.19 -10.64
CA ALA A 35 -9.19 -31.41 -10.07
C ALA A 35 -10.24 -32.43 -9.56
N ARG A 36 -11.45 -31.98 -9.20
CA ARG A 36 -12.55 -32.86 -8.80
C ARG A 36 -13.22 -33.55 -10.00
N SER A 37 -13.27 -32.89 -11.16
CA SER A 37 -13.85 -33.45 -12.40
C SER A 37 -12.95 -34.52 -13.03
N ALA A 38 -11.64 -34.28 -13.10
CA ALA A 38 -10.68 -35.25 -13.68
C ALA A 38 -10.58 -36.55 -12.86
N ARG A 39 -10.63 -36.46 -11.52
CA ARG A 39 -10.66 -37.63 -10.62
C ARG A 39 -11.97 -38.41 -10.72
N GLY A 40 -13.10 -37.74 -11.00
CA GLY A 40 -14.38 -38.39 -11.23
C GLY A 40 -14.40 -39.25 -12.49
N GLY A 41 -13.80 -38.76 -13.59
CA GLY A 41 -13.71 -39.51 -14.85
C GLY A 41 -12.83 -40.77 -14.76
N LEU A 42 -11.67 -40.67 -14.09
CA LEU A 42 -10.82 -41.83 -13.83
C LEU A 42 -11.51 -42.86 -12.93
N ARG A 43 -12.17 -42.41 -11.86
CA ARG A 43 -12.94 -43.30 -10.97
C ARG A 43 -14.05 -44.02 -11.72
N ALA A 44 -14.83 -43.32 -12.54
CA ALA A 44 -15.89 -43.91 -13.34
C ALA A 44 -15.34 -44.92 -14.38
N GLY A 45 -14.18 -44.62 -14.98
CA GLY A 45 -13.50 -45.54 -15.90
C GLY A 45 -13.03 -46.84 -15.23
N VAL A 46 -12.48 -46.73 -14.02
CA VAL A 46 -12.07 -47.88 -13.19
C VAL A 46 -13.30 -48.68 -12.76
N GLU A 47 -14.39 -48.02 -12.34
CA GLU A 47 -15.62 -48.68 -11.93
C GLU A 47 -16.26 -49.47 -13.09
N ALA A 48 -16.32 -48.89 -14.28
CA ALA A 48 -16.81 -49.56 -15.49
C ALA A 48 -15.91 -50.74 -15.93
N TRP A 49 -14.60 -50.66 -15.68
CA TRP A 49 -13.69 -51.79 -15.91
C TRP A 49 -13.89 -52.90 -14.88
N CYS A 50 -14.02 -52.56 -13.58
CA CYS A 50 -14.28 -53.53 -12.51
C CYS A 50 -15.61 -54.28 -12.72
N GLN A 51 -16.66 -53.58 -13.17
CA GLN A 51 -17.95 -54.19 -13.50
C GLN A 51 -17.85 -55.14 -14.70
N ARG A 52 -17.06 -54.80 -15.73
CA ARG A 52 -16.84 -55.69 -16.89
C ARG A 52 -16.06 -56.95 -16.54
N VAL A 53 -15.08 -56.85 -15.65
CA VAL A 53 -14.24 -57.98 -15.25
C VAL A 53 -14.90 -58.83 -14.14
N ASP A 54 -15.99 -58.31 -13.53
CA ASP A 54 -16.71 -58.90 -12.41
C ASP A 54 -15.73 -59.21 -11.26
N LEU A 55 -15.09 -58.15 -10.74
CA LEU A 55 -13.99 -58.24 -9.77
C LEU A 55 -14.42 -58.74 -8.38
N ALA A 56 -15.72 -58.71 -8.07
CA ALA A 56 -16.30 -59.15 -6.80
C ALA A 56 -17.39 -60.21 -7.02
N PRO A 57 -17.03 -61.39 -7.55
CA PRO A 57 -17.99 -62.48 -7.70
C PRO A 57 -18.38 -63.02 -6.32
N ASP A 58 -19.67 -63.36 -6.17
CA ASP A 58 -20.17 -63.94 -4.93
C ASP A 58 -19.65 -65.38 -4.75
N LEU A 59 -18.67 -65.53 -3.87
CA LEU A 59 -18.02 -66.79 -3.52
C LEU A 59 -18.92 -67.75 -2.73
N ALA A 60 -20.07 -67.28 -2.23
CA ALA A 60 -21.06 -68.13 -1.55
C ALA A 60 -21.99 -68.88 -2.54
N SER A 61 -21.90 -68.59 -3.83
CA SER A 61 -22.68 -69.22 -4.90
C SER A 61 -21.83 -70.10 -5.83
N ASP A 62 -22.41 -71.16 -6.39
CA ASP A 62 -21.79 -72.06 -7.40
C ASP A 62 -20.38 -72.57 -7.04
N ILE A 63 -20.23 -73.10 -5.82
CA ILE A 63 -18.99 -73.66 -5.27
C ILE A 63 -18.48 -74.79 -6.20
N GLY A 64 -17.25 -74.64 -6.68
CA GLY A 64 -16.60 -75.59 -7.60
C GLY A 64 -16.73 -75.26 -9.09
N SER A 65 -17.45 -74.18 -9.45
CA SER A 65 -17.52 -73.71 -10.85
C SER A 65 -16.26 -72.96 -11.29
N ARG A 66 -16.05 -72.83 -12.62
CA ARG A 66 -14.93 -72.03 -13.17
C ARG A 66 -14.98 -70.55 -12.75
N ARG A 67 -16.19 -70.01 -12.51
CA ARG A 67 -16.38 -68.64 -12.03
C ARG A 67 -15.92 -68.50 -10.57
N TRP A 68 -16.22 -69.49 -9.73
CA TRP A 68 -15.78 -69.54 -8.33
C TRP A 68 -14.25 -69.57 -8.19
N PHE A 69 -13.56 -70.43 -8.95
CA PHE A 69 -12.10 -70.49 -8.97
C PHE A 69 -11.46 -69.17 -9.44
N ARG A 70 -12.07 -68.49 -10.41
CA ARG A 70 -11.62 -67.16 -10.86
C ARG A 70 -11.76 -66.12 -9.75
N GLY A 71 -12.87 -66.14 -9.01
CA GLY A 71 -13.10 -65.28 -7.86
C GLY A 71 -12.11 -65.48 -6.71
N LEU A 72 -11.80 -66.74 -6.40
CA LEU A 72 -10.80 -67.09 -5.39
C LEU A 72 -9.40 -66.60 -5.80
N ALA A 73 -9.02 -66.78 -7.07
CA ALA A 73 -7.74 -66.30 -7.58
C ALA A 73 -7.62 -64.78 -7.53
N THR A 74 -8.69 -64.03 -7.84
CA THR A 74 -8.69 -62.56 -7.74
C THR A 74 -8.56 -62.08 -6.30
N LEU A 75 -9.22 -62.74 -5.33
CA LEU A 75 -9.10 -62.42 -3.92
C LEU A 75 -7.66 -62.61 -3.41
N VAL A 76 -7.06 -63.77 -3.70
CA VAL A 76 -5.68 -64.07 -3.31
C VAL A 76 -4.69 -63.13 -3.98
N GLY A 77 -4.89 -62.81 -5.27
CA GLY A 77 -4.04 -61.87 -6.01
C GLY A 77 -4.07 -60.45 -5.41
N LEU A 78 -5.27 -59.92 -5.12
CA LEU A 78 -5.40 -58.61 -4.47
C LEU A 78 -4.81 -58.59 -3.05
N GLY A 79 -4.96 -59.69 -2.30
CA GLY A 79 -4.34 -59.86 -1.00
C GLY A 79 -2.80 -59.82 -1.06
N ALA A 80 -2.21 -60.52 -2.02
CA ALA A 80 -0.75 -60.52 -2.23
C ALA A 80 -0.23 -59.12 -2.62
N VAL A 81 -0.95 -58.40 -3.49
CA VAL A 81 -0.60 -57.03 -3.87
C VAL A 81 -0.67 -56.09 -2.66
N ALA A 82 -1.70 -56.21 -1.83
CA ALA A 82 -1.83 -55.40 -0.62
C ALA A 82 -0.64 -55.62 0.35
N PHE A 83 -0.20 -56.88 0.52
CA PHE A 83 1.00 -57.18 1.33
C PHE A 83 2.30 -56.69 0.69
N ALA A 84 2.42 -56.69 -0.65
CA ALA A 84 3.60 -56.18 -1.34
C ALA A 84 3.75 -54.65 -1.22
N PHE A 85 2.66 -53.91 -1.09
CA PHE A 85 2.65 -52.46 -0.86
C PHE A 85 2.67 -52.09 0.63
N TRP A 86 2.95 -53.04 1.53
CA TRP A 86 3.09 -52.74 2.94
C TRP A 86 4.30 -51.82 3.16
N PRO A 87 4.13 -50.64 3.78
CA PRO A 87 5.24 -49.72 4.00
C PRO A 87 6.25 -50.32 4.97
N ASP A 88 7.52 -50.33 4.59
CA ASP A 88 8.61 -50.72 5.48
C ASP A 88 8.80 -49.63 6.54
N PHE A 89 8.71 -50.01 7.82
CA PHE A 89 8.99 -49.12 8.95
C PHE A 89 10.47 -49.20 9.33
N SER A 90 11.36 -49.12 8.33
CA SER A 90 12.77 -48.86 8.62
C SER A 90 12.86 -47.46 9.22
N ALA A 91 13.54 -47.35 10.36
CA ALA A 91 13.82 -46.05 10.96
C ALA A 91 14.53 -45.22 9.88
N VAL A 92 13.87 -44.16 9.40
CA VAL A 92 14.50 -43.18 8.53
C VAL A 92 15.73 -42.70 9.29
N GLU A 93 16.90 -43.17 8.86
CA GLU A 93 18.17 -42.78 9.43
C GLU A 93 18.28 -41.29 9.17
N ALA A 94 17.95 -40.50 10.19
CA ALA A 94 18.02 -39.05 10.14
C ALA A 94 19.46 -38.74 9.74
N ALA A 95 19.64 -38.30 8.49
CA ALA A 95 20.95 -38.04 7.92
C ALA A 95 21.77 -37.25 8.93
N THR A 96 22.78 -37.91 9.50
CA THR A 96 23.55 -37.40 10.62
C THR A 96 24.10 -36.04 10.23
N PHE A 97 23.81 -35.03 11.04
CA PHE A 97 24.19 -33.63 10.84
C PHE A 97 25.64 -33.56 10.33
N THR A 98 25.84 -33.11 9.09
CA THR A 98 27.18 -32.81 8.58
C THR A 98 27.76 -31.71 9.47
N PRO A 99 29.02 -31.80 9.95
CA PRO A 99 29.59 -30.76 10.78
C PRO A 99 29.57 -29.44 10.01
N LEU A 100 28.71 -28.50 10.45
CA LEU A 100 28.58 -27.21 9.78
C LEU A 100 29.89 -26.43 9.93
N GLU A 101 30.38 -25.94 8.80
CA GLU A 101 31.45 -24.96 8.71
C GLU A 101 31.13 -23.76 9.62
N GLU A 102 32.16 -23.20 10.26
CA GLU A 102 31.98 -22.16 11.29
C GLU A 102 31.16 -20.96 10.79
N ARG A 103 31.35 -20.57 9.52
CA ARG A 103 30.60 -19.49 8.88
C ARG A 103 29.10 -19.80 8.79
N VAL A 104 28.74 -21.03 8.42
CA VAL A 104 27.33 -21.42 8.29
C VAL A 104 26.69 -21.53 9.68
N ARG A 105 27.46 -21.99 10.68
CA ARG A 105 27.02 -22.03 12.08
C ARG A 105 26.72 -20.63 12.63
N ASP A 106 27.54 -19.64 12.29
CA ASP A 106 27.34 -18.25 12.67
C ASP A 106 26.07 -17.65 12.04
N GLU A 107 25.80 -17.98 10.77
CA GLU A 107 24.55 -17.61 10.09
C GLU A 107 23.32 -18.21 10.78
N PHE A 108 23.35 -19.50 11.12
CA PHE A 108 22.26 -20.15 11.87
C PHE A 108 22.08 -19.55 13.27
N ARG A 109 23.16 -19.15 13.95
CA ARG A 109 23.07 -18.45 15.24
C ARG A 109 22.33 -17.14 15.10
N SER A 110 22.61 -16.36 14.05
CA SER A 110 21.93 -15.09 13.79
C SER A 110 20.42 -15.24 13.52
N GLN A 111 19.99 -16.42 13.05
CA GLN A 111 18.58 -16.73 12.74
C GLN A 111 17.87 -17.53 13.85
N SER A 112 18.59 -17.97 14.87
CA SER A 112 18.02 -18.76 15.97
C SER A 112 17.45 -17.85 17.06
N ILE A 113 16.34 -18.29 17.66
CA ILE A 113 15.73 -17.58 18.79
C ILE A 113 16.42 -18.05 20.07
N ALA A 114 17.31 -17.22 20.62
CA ALA A 114 18.03 -17.48 21.86
C ALA A 114 17.51 -16.61 23.02
N PRO A 115 17.74 -17.00 24.29
CA PRO A 115 17.38 -16.18 25.44
C PRO A 115 18.05 -14.80 25.38
N LEU A 116 17.26 -13.72 25.53
CA LEU A 116 17.74 -12.34 25.46
C LEU A 116 18.87 -12.02 26.45
N ALA A 117 18.96 -12.76 27.56
CA ALA A 117 20.00 -12.62 28.57
C ALA A 117 21.43 -12.89 28.03
N LEU A 118 21.56 -13.67 26.96
CA LEU A 118 22.84 -13.98 26.32
C LEU A 118 23.22 -12.93 25.26
N GLY A 119 22.32 -11.99 24.93
CA GLY A 119 22.52 -10.99 23.88
C GLY A 119 22.67 -11.61 22.48
N ALA A 120 23.11 -10.81 21.52
CA ALA A 120 23.55 -11.31 20.22
C ALA A 120 25.03 -11.01 20.03
N ASP A 121 25.78 -12.03 19.65
CA ASP A 121 27.22 -12.03 19.41
C ASP A 121 27.59 -11.71 17.95
N SER A 122 26.72 -12.05 17.00
CA SER A 122 26.94 -11.86 15.55
C SER A 122 26.81 -10.41 15.04
N GLY A 123 26.47 -9.44 15.92
CA GLY A 123 26.36 -8.01 15.57
C GLY A 123 25.19 -7.62 14.65
N ARG A 124 24.50 -8.59 14.03
CA ARG A 124 23.35 -8.36 13.12
C ARG A 124 22.08 -7.94 13.86
N HIS A 125 21.89 -8.44 15.08
CA HIS A 125 20.75 -8.12 15.94
C HIS A 125 21.22 -7.83 17.37
N MET A 126 21.93 -6.74 17.62
CA MET A 126 22.42 -6.45 18.98
C MET A 126 21.28 -6.21 19.98
N GLY A 127 21.13 -7.14 20.94
CA GLY A 127 20.40 -6.94 22.18
C GLY A 127 21.31 -6.36 23.27
N ALA A 128 20.73 -5.67 24.26
CA ALA A 128 21.50 -5.11 25.37
C ALA A 128 22.17 -6.22 26.20
N SER A 129 23.50 -6.25 26.25
CA SER A 129 24.27 -7.17 27.09
C SER A 129 24.87 -6.43 28.30
N PRO A 130 25.36 -7.15 29.33
CA PRO A 130 26.03 -6.56 30.49
C PRO A 130 27.29 -5.74 30.16
N LEU A 131 27.84 -5.87 28.95
CA LEU A 131 29.02 -5.12 28.48
C LEU A 131 28.64 -3.76 27.88
N VAL A 132 27.35 -3.50 27.62
CA VAL A 132 26.87 -2.24 27.04
C VAL A 132 26.73 -1.19 28.14
N ARG A 133 27.45 -0.07 28.00
CA ARG A 133 27.26 1.10 28.87
C ARG A 133 26.14 1.98 28.32
N PRO A 134 25.13 2.35 29.13
CA PRO A 134 24.09 3.27 28.68
C PRO A 134 24.71 4.63 28.32
N LEU A 135 24.34 5.17 27.16
CA LEU A 135 24.72 6.53 26.80
C LEU A 135 24.03 7.51 27.76
N ALA A 136 24.79 8.52 28.20
CA ALA A 136 24.26 9.60 29.05
C ALA A 136 23.16 10.40 28.34
N SER A 137 23.24 10.51 27.00
CA SER A 137 22.18 11.06 26.17
C SER A 137 22.28 10.47 24.76
N VAL A 138 21.13 10.24 24.14
CA VAL A 138 21.06 9.85 22.73
C VAL A 138 21.29 11.11 21.89
N PRO A 139 22.17 11.08 20.87
CA PRO A 139 22.29 12.18 19.91
C PRO A 139 20.92 12.52 19.30
N GLU A 140 20.44 13.73 19.58
CA GLU A 140 19.16 14.21 19.07
C GLU A 140 19.35 14.71 17.62
N ARG A 141 18.34 14.49 16.76
CA ARG A 141 18.38 15.01 15.39
C ARG A 141 18.45 16.54 15.39
N PRO A 142 19.32 17.15 14.56
CA PRO A 142 19.49 18.60 14.51
C PRO A 142 18.24 19.32 14.01
N ARG A 143 17.50 18.71 13.07
CA ARG A 143 16.25 19.24 12.49
C ARG A 143 15.18 18.15 12.41
N ILE A 144 13.92 18.54 12.55
CA ILE A 144 12.73 17.69 12.33
C ILE A 144 11.77 18.44 11.42
N ASP A 145 11.37 17.78 10.35
CA ASP A 145 10.33 18.28 9.44
C ASP A 145 9.03 17.53 9.73
N LEU A 146 7.94 18.27 9.88
CA LEU A 146 6.62 17.72 10.19
C LEU A 146 5.52 18.54 9.53
N VAL A 147 4.40 17.88 9.27
CA VAL A 147 3.22 18.50 8.67
C VAL A 147 2.09 18.49 9.69
N SER A 148 1.47 19.65 9.91
CA SER A 148 0.30 19.79 10.78
C SER A 148 -0.87 20.37 10.00
N THR A 149 -2.09 19.90 10.28
CA THR A 149 -3.30 20.40 9.60
C THR A 149 -4.15 21.20 10.57
N LEU A 150 -4.61 22.39 10.15
CA LEU A 150 -5.49 23.22 10.96
C LEU A 150 -6.90 22.60 11.04
N GLY A 151 -7.30 22.20 12.25
CA GLY A 151 -8.62 21.64 12.50
C GLY A 151 -9.75 22.68 12.42
N ARG A 152 -10.98 22.21 12.20
CA ARG A 152 -12.17 23.08 12.27
C ARG A 152 -12.40 23.55 13.70
N GLY A 153 -12.48 24.86 13.92
CA GLY A 153 -12.61 25.46 15.25
C GLY A 153 -11.34 25.35 16.10
N ASP A 154 -10.22 24.94 15.50
CA ASP A 154 -8.93 24.96 16.14
C ASP A 154 -8.28 26.34 15.99
N SER A 155 -7.39 26.71 16.92
CA SER A 155 -6.59 27.93 16.80
C SER A 155 -5.18 27.58 16.29
N LEU A 156 -4.56 28.51 15.56
CA LEU A 156 -3.18 28.38 15.09
C LEU A 156 -2.25 28.06 16.27
N SER A 157 -2.39 28.80 17.36
CA SER A 157 -1.62 28.61 18.59
C SER A 157 -1.73 27.22 19.20
N ARG A 158 -2.95 26.65 19.29
CA ARG A 158 -3.15 25.28 19.79
C ARG A 158 -2.59 24.24 18.84
N MET A 159 -2.74 24.43 17.53
CA MET A 159 -2.23 23.53 16.51
C MET A 159 -0.69 23.48 16.52
N LEU A 160 -0.01 24.63 16.59
CA LEU A 160 1.45 24.72 16.68
C LEU A 160 1.99 24.18 18.02
N GLY A 161 1.30 24.44 19.13
CA GLY A 161 1.67 23.89 20.44
C GLY A 161 1.63 22.35 20.44
N ARG A 162 0.62 21.73 19.80
CA ARG A 162 0.56 20.26 19.64
C ARG A 162 1.64 19.73 18.71
N ALA A 163 2.08 20.52 17.72
CA ALA A 163 3.19 20.18 16.85
C ALA A 163 4.57 20.22 17.56
N GLY A 164 4.62 20.71 18.81
CA GLY A 164 5.83 20.77 19.62
C GLY A 164 6.62 22.08 19.50
N VAL A 165 6.03 23.10 18.90
CA VAL A 165 6.60 24.46 18.83
C VAL A 165 6.55 25.12 20.22
N GLY A 166 7.60 25.85 20.60
CA GLY A 166 7.66 26.58 21.87
C GLY A 166 6.64 27.71 21.96
N ALA A 167 6.07 27.93 23.15
CA ALA A 167 5.01 28.94 23.36
C ALA A 167 5.40 30.37 22.96
N LEU A 168 6.68 30.75 23.13
CA LEU A 168 7.19 32.06 22.71
C LEU A 168 7.18 32.21 21.18
N ASP A 169 7.68 31.20 20.46
CA ASP A 169 7.68 31.17 19.01
C ASP A 169 6.24 31.16 18.47
N VAL A 170 5.33 30.43 19.11
CA VAL A 170 3.91 30.42 18.74
C VAL A 170 3.30 31.82 18.79
N ALA A 171 3.54 32.57 19.87
CA ALA A 171 3.01 33.92 20.02
C ALA A 171 3.63 34.88 18.98
N GLU A 172 4.93 34.73 18.68
CA GLU A 172 5.60 35.55 17.66
C GLU A 172 5.03 35.28 16.26
N VAL A 173 4.84 34.00 15.89
CA VAL A 173 4.22 33.61 14.61
C VAL A 173 2.80 34.15 14.49
N GLU A 174 2.00 34.04 15.55
CA GLU A 174 0.61 34.53 15.58
C GLU A 174 0.57 36.05 15.35
N ASN A 175 1.41 36.81 16.04
CA ASN A 175 1.53 38.26 15.84
C ASN A 175 1.98 38.64 14.41
N LEU A 176 2.93 37.92 13.83
CA LEU A 176 3.41 38.16 12.46
C LEU A 176 2.32 37.91 11.41
N ILE A 177 1.56 36.83 11.60
CA ILE A 177 0.45 36.45 10.71
C ILE A 177 -0.70 37.45 10.85
N GLU A 178 -1.10 37.81 12.08
CA GLU A 178 -2.17 38.78 12.35
C GLU A 178 -1.90 40.15 11.74
N GLY A 179 -0.64 40.60 11.70
CA GLY A 179 -0.25 41.83 11.02
C GLY A 179 -0.39 41.79 9.48
N THR A 180 -0.64 40.61 8.90
CA THR A 180 -0.73 40.38 7.46
C THR A 180 -2.12 39.94 7.01
N LEU A 181 -2.75 39.04 7.75
CA LEU A 181 -4.07 38.48 7.48
C LEU A 181 -4.79 38.19 8.79
N SER A 182 -6.12 38.25 8.78
CA SER A 182 -6.88 37.75 9.91
C SER A 182 -6.75 36.21 9.98
N PRO A 183 -6.51 35.62 11.17
CA PRO A 183 -6.50 34.16 11.34
C PRO A 183 -7.81 33.48 10.91
N SER A 184 -8.92 34.24 10.87
CA SER A 184 -10.22 33.77 10.41
C SER A 184 -10.31 33.56 8.88
N GLU A 185 -9.39 34.12 8.11
CA GLU A 185 -9.30 33.92 6.65
C GLU A 185 -8.63 32.60 6.27
N ILE A 186 -7.90 31.97 7.20
CA ILE A 186 -7.25 30.68 6.97
C ILE A 186 -8.31 29.59 7.02
N GLU A 187 -8.49 28.88 5.91
CA GLU A 187 -9.48 27.80 5.82
C GLU A 187 -9.13 26.64 6.76
N SER A 188 -10.14 26.04 7.39
CA SER A 188 -9.94 24.79 8.12
C SER A 188 -9.54 23.68 7.14
N GLY A 189 -8.49 22.94 7.45
CA GLY A 189 -7.90 21.93 6.57
C GLY A 189 -6.61 22.38 5.89
N THR A 190 -6.17 23.64 6.07
CA THR A 190 -4.86 24.11 5.61
C THR A 190 -3.74 23.31 6.27
N GLN A 191 -2.80 22.84 5.44
CA GLN A 191 -1.61 22.13 5.88
C GLN A 191 -0.47 23.14 6.11
N PHE A 192 0.27 22.92 7.19
CA PHE A 192 1.42 23.70 7.61
C PHE A 192 2.64 22.77 7.59
N ASP A 193 3.62 23.12 6.78
CA ASP A 193 4.92 22.47 6.77
C ASP A 193 5.80 23.17 7.80
N ILE A 194 6.21 22.44 8.83
CA ILE A 194 6.88 22.97 10.01
C ILE A 194 8.25 22.32 10.10
N THR A 195 9.27 23.17 10.17
CA THR A 195 10.65 22.76 10.39
C THR A 195 11.07 23.19 11.79
N LEU A 196 11.34 22.22 12.64
CA LEU A 196 11.82 22.42 14.00
C LEU A 196 13.34 22.21 14.06
N GLY A 197 14.03 23.18 14.65
CA GLY A 197 15.47 23.12 14.85
C GLY A 197 15.87 22.35 16.12
N GLN A 198 17.07 22.65 16.60
CA GLN A 198 17.65 22.04 17.79
C GLN A 198 16.93 22.52 19.06
N ARG A 199 16.85 21.63 20.05
CA ARG A 199 16.33 21.96 21.36
C ARG A 199 17.38 22.73 22.18
N PRO A 200 17.04 23.87 22.82
CA PRO A 200 18.01 24.66 23.59
C PRO A 200 18.41 24.02 24.93
N GLY A 201 17.66 23.04 25.44
CA GLY A 201 17.99 22.33 26.67
C GLY A 201 17.16 21.07 26.89
N PRO A 202 17.50 20.19 27.85
CA PRO A 202 16.73 18.98 28.09
C PRO A 202 15.27 19.30 28.45
N ARG A 203 14.31 18.61 27.82
CA ARG A 203 12.87 18.80 28.00
C ARG A 203 12.29 20.17 27.62
N SER A 204 13.06 21.11 27.07
CA SER A 204 12.48 22.33 26.50
C SER A 204 11.83 22.06 25.13
N PRO A 205 10.86 22.87 24.68
CA PRO A 205 10.35 22.79 23.31
C PRO A 205 11.44 23.04 22.27
N ARG A 206 11.25 22.54 21.06
CA ARG A 206 12.15 22.84 19.94
C ARG A 206 11.89 24.25 19.42
N VAL A 207 12.95 24.90 18.94
CA VAL A 207 12.83 26.21 18.29
C VAL A 207 12.22 26.05 16.90
N LEU A 208 11.37 26.97 16.51
CA LEU A 208 10.85 27.03 15.15
C LEU A 208 11.92 27.62 14.21
N GLU A 209 12.25 26.89 13.16
CA GLU A 209 13.21 27.33 12.14
C GLU A 209 12.49 27.86 10.90
N SER A 210 11.51 27.13 10.39
CA SER A 210 10.64 27.63 9.32
C SER A 210 9.22 27.05 9.43
N LEU A 211 8.26 27.81 8.91
CA LEU A 211 6.86 27.44 8.81
C LEU A 211 6.31 27.94 7.49
N ASN A 212 5.87 27.03 6.63
CA ASN A 212 5.33 27.34 5.31
C ASN A 212 3.88 26.86 5.24
N PHE A 213 3.00 27.69 4.69
CA PHE A 213 1.63 27.29 4.46
C PHE A 213 0.94 28.17 3.43
N ARG A 214 0.06 27.53 2.66
CA ARG A 214 -0.80 28.22 1.73
C ARG A 214 -1.98 28.85 2.46
N ALA A 215 -1.87 30.14 2.77
CA ALA A 215 -2.87 30.88 3.54
C ALA A 215 -4.19 31.04 2.77
N ARG A 216 -4.10 31.38 1.47
CA ARG A 216 -5.25 31.53 0.56
C ARG A 216 -4.92 30.93 -0.79
N PHE A 217 -5.90 30.93 -1.70
CA PHE A 217 -5.67 30.45 -3.06
C PHE A 217 -4.63 31.29 -3.83
N ASP A 218 -4.56 32.59 -3.56
CA ASP A 218 -3.67 33.56 -4.19
C ASP A 218 -2.43 33.92 -3.35
N LEU A 219 -2.26 33.33 -2.16
CA LEU A 219 -1.22 33.74 -1.22
C LEU A 219 -0.62 32.54 -0.48
N ASP A 220 0.70 32.40 -0.62
CA ASP A 220 1.53 31.51 0.17
C ASP A 220 2.40 32.33 1.13
N LEU A 221 2.62 31.79 2.34
CA LEU A 221 3.33 32.47 3.42
C LEU A 221 4.43 31.56 3.96
N SER A 222 5.63 32.12 4.08
CA SER A 222 6.71 31.51 4.84
C SER A 222 7.07 32.37 6.04
N VAL A 223 7.21 31.74 7.20
CA VAL A 223 7.82 32.33 8.38
C VAL A 223 9.16 31.65 8.53
N GLU A 224 10.23 32.42 8.51
CA GLU A 224 11.60 31.91 8.56
C GLU A 224 12.38 32.59 9.67
N ARG A 225 13.19 31.80 10.37
CA ARG A 225 14.21 32.33 11.26
C ARG A 225 15.46 32.63 10.44
N GLY A 226 16.08 33.78 10.66
CA GLY A 226 17.30 34.16 9.95
C GLY A 226 18.39 33.09 10.07
N GLU A 227 19.04 32.79 8.94
CA GLU A 227 20.03 31.71 8.80
C GLU A 227 21.09 31.75 9.92
N GLY A 228 21.35 30.58 10.53
CA GLY A 228 22.40 30.42 11.55
C GLY A 228 22.04 30.85 12.99
N ASN A 229 20.81 31.32 13.26
CA ASN A 229 20.40 31.74 14.59
C ASN A 229 19.35 30.83 15.22
N THR A 230 19.70 30.13 16.30
CA THR A 230 18.76 29.33 17.12
C THR A 230 17.81 30.22 17.94
N GLN A 231 18.15 31.49 18.16
CA GLN A 231 17.34 32.50 18.87
C GLN A 231 17.21 33.83 18.09
N GLY A 232 17.24 33.80 16.75
CA GLY A 232 17.02 35.00 15.92
C GLY A 232 15.53 35.37 15.81
N PRO A 233 15.16 36.62 15.50
CA PRO A 233 13.76 36.98 15.28
C PRO A 233 13.18 36.22 14.08
N LEU A 234 11.88 35.90 14.14
CA LEU A 234 11.13 35.34 13.02
C LEU A 234 10.77 36.45 12.04
N ARG A 235 10.77 36.11 10.75
CA ARG A 235 10.39 37.03 9.67
C ARG A 235 9.34 36.35 8.81
N LEU A 236 8.29 37.10 8.46
CA LEU A 236 7.26 36.65 7.53
C LEU A 236 7.61 37.12 6.12
N VAL A 237 7.65 36.21 5.17
CA VAL A 237 7.79 36.45 3.74
C VAL A 237 6.48 36.07 3.04
N ARG A 238 6.04 36.94 2.12
CA ARG A 238 4.80 36.76 1.36
C ARG A 238 5.14 36.35 -0.05
N HIS A 239 4.54 35.25 -0.49
CA HIS A 239 4.67 34.73 -1.85
C HIS A 239 3.31 34.84 -2.55
N PRO A 240 3.01 35.97 -3.22
CA PRO A 240 1.77 36.12 -3.97
C PRO A 240 1.78 35.19 -5.18
N ILE A 241 0.66 34.50 -5.39
CA ILE A 241 0.44 33.60 -6.52
C ILE A 241 -0.54 34.29 -7.48
N HIS A 242 -0.13 34.47 -8.72
CA HIS A 242 -1.01 35.00 -9.75
C HIS A 242 -2.11 34.01 -10.09
N VAL A 243 -3.35 34.45 -9.88
CA VAL A 243 -4.56 33.69 -10.21
C VAL A 243 -5.23 34.35 -11.40
N ASP A 244 -5.47 33.56 -12.44
CA ASP A 244 -6.34 33.98 -13.54
C ASP A 244 -7.81 33.77 -13.15
N ALA A 245 -8.54 34.87 -12.98
CA ALA A 245 -9.96 34.87 -12.70
C ALA A 245 -10.84 34.96 -13.96
N THR A 246 -10.26 34.70 -15.16
CA THR A 246 -11.00 34.71 -16.43
C THR A 246 -12.21 33.77 -16.34
N PRO A 247 -13.44 34.30 -16.52
CA PRO A 247 -14.64 33.48 -16.39
C PRO A 247 -14.68 32.33 -17.41
N LEU A 248 -14.83 31.10 -16.91
CA LEU A 248 -15.00 29.93 -17.76
C LEU A 248 -16.45 29.85 -18.27
N ARG A 249 -16.63 29.79 -19.60
CA ARG A 249 -17.94 29.59 -20.23
C ARG A 249 -18.07 28.16 -20.72
N ILE A 250 -19.01 27.41 -20.14
CA ILE A 250 -19.31 26.02 -20.50
C ILE A 250 -20.63 25.98 -21.27
N ARG A 251 -20.69 25.22 -22.38
CA ARG A 251 -21.90 25.02 -23.20
C ARG A 251 -22.18 23.52 -23.34
N GLY A 252 -23.45 23.12 -23.37
CA GLY A 252 -23.84 21.71 -23.54
C GLY A 252 -25.31 21.55 -23.90
N LYS A 253 -25.69 20.37 -24.39
CA LYS A 253 -27.10 20.03 -24.69
C LYS A 253 -27.85 19.70 -23.39
N VAL A 254 -29.04 20.27 -23.23
CA VAL A 254 -29.92 19.97 -22.08
C VAL A 254 -30.69 18.67 -22.37
N GLY A 255 -30.51 17.68 -21.50
CA GLY A 255 -31.24 16.42 -21.53
C GLY A 255 -32.40 16.41 -20.53
N SER A 256 -32.67 15.26 -19.92
CA SER A 256 -33.76 15.10 -18.94
C SER A 256 -33.55 15.83 -17.60
N SER A 257 -32.32 16.25 -17.29
CA SER A 257 -32.02 17.02 -16.08
C SER A 257 -30.88 18.00 -16.33
N LEU A 258 -31.14 19.28 -16.07
CA LEU A 258 -30.15 20.36 -16.19
C LEU A 258 -28.92 20.08 -15.33
N TYR A 259 -29.11 19.61 -14.09
CA TYR A 259 -28.01 19.27 -13.19
C TYR A 259 -27.12 18.17 -13.77
N ARG A 260 -27.70 17.09 -14.28
CA ARG A 260 -26.95 15.98 -14.89
C ARG A 260 -26.21 16.44 -16.16
N SER A 261 -26.88 17.20 -17.03
CA SER A 261 -26.28 17.77 -18.23
C SER A 261 -25.13 18.72 -17.90
N ALA A 262 -25.28 19.58 -16.88
CA ALA A 262 -24.22 20.47 -16.42
C ALA A 262 -23.01 19.69 -15.88
N ARG A 263 -23.25 18.62 -15.10
CA ARG A 263 -22.18 17.75 -14.58
C ARG A 263 -21.46 17.00 -15.71
N ALA A 264 -22.19 16.50 -16.70
CA ALA A 264 -21.61 15.86 -17.88
C ALA A 264 -20.79 16.86 -18.73
N ALA A 265 -21.18 18.13 -18.75
CA ALA A 265 -20.44 19.22 -19.39
C ALA A 265 -19.24 19.72 -18.55
N GLY A 266 -18.95 19.12 -17.39
CA GLY A 266 -17.79 19.46 -16.56
C GLY A 266 -18.05 20.57 -15.53
N ALA A 267 -19.30 21.02 -15.34
CA ALA A 267 -19.62 21.93 -14.24
C ALA A 267 -19.46 21.21 -12.89
N LEU A 268 -18.44 21.59 -12.13
CA LEU A 268 -18.21 21.13 -10.77
C LEU A 268 -19.09 21.98 -9.83
N TRP A 269 -19.93 21.34 -9.03
CA TRP A 269 -20.67 22.05 -7.99
C TRP A 269 -19.80 22.17 -6.74
N PRO A 270 -19.49 23.39 -6.22
CA PRO A 270 -18.66 23.54 -5.05
C PRO A 270 -19.36 22.96 -3.80
N ARG A 271 -18.61 22.18 -3.03
CA ARG A 271 -19.06 21.53 -1.79
C ARG A 271 -18.66 22.35 -0.56
N SER A 272 -18.85 23.66 -0.57
CA SER A 272 -18.77 24.47 0.66
C SER A 272 -19.50 25.81 0.47
N ARG A 273 -20.31 26.16 1.46
CA ARG A 273 -20.93 27.48 1.60
C ARG A 273 -20.00 28.34 2.44
N ARG A 274 -19.80 29.61 2.03
CA ARG A 274 -18.87 30.63 2.55
C ARG A 274 -17.46 30.36 1.98
N THR A 275 -16.85 31.17 1.13
CA THR A 275 -16.90 32.64 1.01
C THR A 275 -16.59 33.11 -0.42
N CYS A 276 -16.31 32.19 -1.35
CA CYS A 276 -16.22 32.50 -2.78
C CYS A 276 -17.41 31.85 -3.48
N ALA A 277 -18.56 32.51 -3.48
CA ALA A 277 -19.61 32.11 -4.41
C ALA A 277 -19.14 32.50 -5.81
N PRO A 278 -18.79 31.55 -6.72
CA PRO A 278 -18.75 31.92 -8.12
C PRO A 278 -20.17 32.39 -8.44
N SER A 279 -20.32 33.64 -8.88
CA SER A 279 -21.58 34.16 -9.40
C SER A 279 -21.89 33.40 -10.68
N THR A 280 -22.39 32.17 -10.51
CA THR A 280 -22.68 31.23 -11.58
C THR A 280 -24.05 31.63 -12.09
N SER A 281 -24.08 32.55 -13.04
CA SER A 281 -25.31 32.85 -13.77
C SER A 281 -25.57 31.70 -14.75
N ILE A 282 -26.61 30.91 -14.47
CA ILE A 282 -27.08 29.87 -15.38
C ILE A 282 -28.18 30.48 -16.24
N SER A 283 -27.88 30.68 -17.52
CA SER A 283 -28.88 31.09 -18.52
C SER A 283 -29.19 29.90 -19.42
N ALA A 284 -30.46 29.49 -19.49
CA ALA A 284 -30.95 28.50 -20.44
C ALA A 284 -31.70 29.22 -21.55
N SER A 285 -31.22 29.13 -22.79
CA SER A 285 -31.99 29.56 -23.96
C SER A 285 -32.51 28.32 -24.70
N THR A 286 -33.82 28.19 -24.78
CA THR A 286 -34.48 27.15 -25.57
C THR A 286 -34.46 27.59 -27.03
N ALA A 287 -33.55 27.04 -27.82
CA ALA A 287 -33.67 27.10 -29.28
C ALA A 287 -34.77 26.11 -29.69
N THR A 288 -36.01 26.57 -29.80
CA THR A 288 -37.11 25.79 -30.39
C THR A 288 -36.77 25.55 -31.86
N SER A 289 -36.22 24.38 -32.18
CA SER A 289 -36.10 23.92 -33.56
C SER A 289 -37.51 23.55 -34.04
N ALA A 290 -38.15 24.47 -34.76
CA ALA A 290 -39.43 24.23 -35.41
C ALA A 290 -39.20 23.24 -36.57
N HIS A 291 -39.36 21.95 -36.29
CA HIS A 291 -39.40 20.92 -37.32
C HIS A 291 -40.74 21.06 -38.06
N ARG A 292 -40.73 21.78 -39.20
CA ARG A 292 -41.86 21.83 -40.13
C ARG A 292 -42.03 20.42 -40.71
N THR A 293 -43.03 19.68 -40.23
CA THR A 293 -43.50 18.45 -40.84
C THR A 293 -44.44 18.80 -42.00
N SER A 294 -43.93 18.74 -43.23
CA SER A 294 -44.76 18.70 -44.43
C SER A 294 -45.37 17.31 -44.54
N SER A 295 -46.69 17.22 -44.35
CA SER A 295 -47.50 16.05 -44.70
C SER A 295 -48.19 16.30 -46.04
N THR A 296 -48.08 15.32 -46.93
CA THR A 296 -48.95 15.04 -48.08
C THR A 296 -49.18 13.54 -48.07
#